data_AF-A0A2W4WFC4-F1
#
_entry.id   AF-A0A2W4WFC4-F1
#
_cell.length_a   1.000
_cell.length_b   1.000
_cell.length_c   1.000
_cell.angle_alpha   90.00
_cell.angle_beta   90.00
_cell.angle_gamma   90.00
#
_symmetry.space_group_name_H-M   'P 1'
#
loop_
_entity.id
_entity.type
_entity.pdbx_description
1 polymer ?
#
loop_
_entity_poly.entity_id
_entity_poly.type
_entity_poly.pdbx_seq_one_letter_code
_entity_poly.pdbx_strand_id
1 'polypeptide(L)'
;MTIKQWRSLASIFLICVICLGITFTNSFGGNVSEASEPTSIQIVDRFETIKNKMAKLRFCYNESCFYRNVTSKIVPPSNTNPHYTAEISAAVERPSSSPDLADYHFVYANDLWQLLKGEEFTDVADYVFVGDHYEIYSVHNSHTLKGNLEKAKEEGGIKSGYLPLYYQVLDRGIERIKAD
;
A
#
# COMPACT_ATOMS: atom_id res chain seq x y z
N MET A 1 -42.85 39.76 -38.91
CA MET A 1 -41.69 39.16 -38.21
C MET A 1 -41.78 39.55 -36.74
N THR A 2 -41.97 38.58 -35.87
CA THR A 2 -42.49 38.76 -34.50
C THR A 2 -41.39 39.15 -33.50
N ILE A 3 -41.71 40.12 -32.63
CA ILE A 3 -40.90 40.71 -31.55
C ILE A 3 -40.15 39.71 -30.65
N LYS A 4 -40.55 38.42 -30.65
CA LYS A 4 -39.88 37.34 -29.91
C LYS A 4 -38.48 36.95 -30.44
N GLN A 5 -38.16 37.17 -31.72
CA GLN A 5 -36.86 36.74 -32.29
C GLN A 5 -35.69 37.68 -31.93
N TRP A 6 -35.95 38.96 -31.65
CA TRP A 6 -34.89 39.93 -31.29
C TRP A 6 -34.32 39.73 -29.89
N ARG A 7 -35.13 39.24 -28.93
CA ARG A 7 -34.66 38.99 -27.56
C ARG A 7 -33.71 37.79 -27.47
N SER A 8 -33.84 36.82 -28.37
CA SER A 8 -32.98 35.62 -28.41
C SER A 8 -31.59 35.90 -28.97
N LEU A 9 -31.46 36.83 -29.91
CA LEU A 9 -30.16 37.18 -30.50
C LEU A 9 -29.33 38.08 -29.57
N ALA A 10 -29.99 38.95 -28.79
CA ALA A 10 -29.31 39.79 -27.80
C ALA A 10 -28.71 38.98 -26.64
N SER A 11 -29.35 37.87 -26.21
CA SER A 11 -28.82 36.99 -25.17
C SER A 11 -27.62 36.14 -25.62
N ILE A 12 -27.52 35.81 -26.92
CA ILE A 12 -26.40 35.02 -27.45
C ILE A 12 -25.13 35.89 -27.59
N PHE A 13 -25.29 37.16 -27.98
CA PHE A 13 -24.16 38.10 -28.07
C PHE A 13 -23.54 38.45 -26.70
N LEU A 14 -24.35 38.47 -25.63
CA LEU A 14 -23.86 38.81 -24.29
C LEU A 14 -23.01 37.68 -23.66
N ILE A 15 -23.26 36.42 -24.04
CA ILE A 15 -22.53 35.26 -23.51
C ILE A 15 -21.15 35.11 -24.16
N CYS A 16 -21.03 35.40 -25.47
CA CYS A 16 -19.72 35.33 -26.16
C CYS A 16 -18.72 36.41 -25.69
N VAL A 17 -19.18 37.59 -25.26
CA VAL A 17 -18.29 38.64 -24.75
C VAL A 17 -17.75 38.30 -23.36
N ILE A 18 -18.50 37.55 -22.54
CA ILE A 18 -18.03 37.05 -21.24
C ILE A 18 -17.01 35.92 -21.42
N CYS A 19 -17.17 35.05 -22.44
CA CYS A 19 -16.18 34.01 -22.73
C CYS A 19 -14.82 34.54 -23.24
N LEU A 20 -14.81 35.69 -23.93
CA LEU A 20 -13.58 36.35 -24.39
C LEU A 20 -12.92 37.26 -23.34
N GLY A 21 -13.63 37.60 -22.25
CA GLY A 21 -13.11 38.42 -21.16
C GLY A 21 -12.35 37.66 -20.07
N ILE A 22 -12.42 36.32 -20.06
CA ILE A 22 -11.78 35.47 -19.03
C ILE A 22 -10.40 34.94 -19.50
N THR A 23 -10.00 35.19 -20.76
CA THR A 23 -8.75 34.64 -21.32
C THR A 23 -7.47 35.40 -20.95
N PHE A 24 -7.50 36.42 -20.06
CA PHE A 24 -6.31 37.24 -19.76
C PHE A 24 -5.98 37.48 -18.28
N THR A 25 -6.56 36.76 -17.33
CA THR A 25 -6.13 36.84 -15.92
C THR A 25 -6.07 35.46 -15.27
N ASN A 26 -5.15 34.62 -15.75
CA ASN A 26 -4.53 33.55 -14.97
C ASN A 26 -3.17 33.19 -15.58
N SER A 27 -2.32 34.22 -15.77
CA SER A 27 -0.88 34.02 -15.76
C SER A 27 -0.39 33.98 -14.31
N PHE A 28 -0.98 33.09 -13.50
CA PHE A 28 -0.23 32.55 -12.39
C PHE A 28 0.65 31.45 -12.99
N GLY A 29 1.87 31.85 -13.33
CA GLY A 29 3.00 30.94 -13.34
C GLY A 29 3.13 30.37 -11.94
N GLY A 30 2.31 29.36 -11.64
CA GLY A 30 2.68 28.37 -10.68
C GLY A 30 3.91 27.72 -11.29
N ASN A 31 5.08 28.01 -10.70
CA ASN A 31 6.17 27.04 -10.73
C ASN A 31 5.56 25.74 -10.23
N VAL A 32 5.05 24.92 -11.14
CA VAL A 32 4.89 23.50 -10.90
C VAL A 32 6.32 23.09 -10.65
N SER A 33 6.71 23.03 -9.38
CA SER A 33 7.84 22.19 -8.99
C SER A 33 7.46 20.85 -9.56
N GLU A 34 8.09 20.47 -10.67
CA GLU A 34 8.27 19.07 -10.99
C GLU A 34 8.78 18.48 -9.68
N ALA A 35 7.90 17.75 -8.98
CA ALA A 35 8.32 16.95 -7.86
C ALA A 35 9.37 16.02 -8.48
N SER A 36 10.63 16.28 -8.17
CA SER A 36 11.73 15.53 -8.74
C SER A 36 11.46 14.06 -8.45
N GLU A 37 11.41 13.25 -9.50
CA GLU A 37 11.30 11.80 -9.36
C GLU A 37 12.30 11.33 -8.29
N PRO A 38 11.86 10.50 -7.34
CA PRO A 38 12.71 10.08 -6.24
C PRO A 38 13.92 9.34 -6.76
N THR A 39 15.06 9.68 -6.18
CA THR A 39 16.32 9.00 -6.46
C THR A 39 16.27 7.54 -6.00
N SER A 40 17.09 6.68 -6.60
CA SER A 40 17.21 5.28 -6.17
C SER A 40 17.54 5.13 -4.69
N ILE A 41 18.32 6.06 -4.13
CA ILE A 41 18.66 6.11 -2.70
C ILE A 41 17.40 6.36 -1.87
N GLN A 42 16.57 7.33 -2.25
CA GLN A 42 15.32 7.61 -1.56
C GLN A 42 14.35 6.44 -1.62
N ILE A 43 14.24 5.75 -2.76
CA ILE A 43 13.40 4.55 -2.91
C ILE A 43 13.85 3.44 -1.96
N VAL A 44 15.16 3.20 -1.87
CA VAL A 44 15.75 2.19 -0.97
C VAL A 44 15.55 2.57 0.50
N ASP A 45 15.85 3.80 0.90
CA ASP A 45 15.71 4.27 2.28
C ASP A 45 14.26 4.19 2.78
N ARG A 46 13.31 4.46 1.89
CA ARG A 46 11.87 4.31 2.14
C ARG A 46 11.49 2.85 2.42
N PHE A 47 12.03 1.91 1.64
CA PHE A 47 11.81 0.48 1.89
C PHE A 47 12.40 0.02 3.23
N GLU A 48 13.63 0.47 3.51
CA GLU A 48 14.30 0.17 4.78
C GLU A 48 13.53 0.73 5.98
N THR A 49 12.85 1.87 5.81
CA THR A 49 11.94 2.42 6.82
C THR A 49 10.75 1.50 7.08
N ILE A 50 10.12 0.95 6.04
CA ILE A 50 9.03 -0.05 6.17
C ILE A 50 9.52 -1.26 6.96
N LYS A 51 10.68 -1.82 6.59
CA LYS A 51 11.29 -2.94 7.31
C LYS A 51 11.54 -2.61 8.78
N ASN A 52 12.10 -1.45 9.08
CA ASN A 52 12.41 -1.04 10.44
C ASN A 52 11.15 -0.83 11.30
N LYS A 53 10.04 -0.37 10.70
CA LYS A 53 8.74 -0.27 11.37
C LYS A 53 8.16 -1.67 11.61
N MET A 54 8.20 -2.54 10.60
CA MET A 54 7.77 -3.93 10.71
C MET A 54 8.49 -4.66 11.85
N ALA A 55 9.81 -4.52 11.97
CA ALA A 55 10.61 -5.15 13.02
C ALA A 55 10.20 -4.80 14.46
N LYS A 56 9.43 -3.73 14.65
CA LYS A 56 8.93 -3.28 15.96
C LYS A 56 7.49 -3.71 16.24
N LEU A 57 6.82 -4.35 15.29
CA LEU A 57 5.43 -4.77 15.42
C LEU A 57 5.25 -5.86 16.48
N ARG A 58 4.12 -5.78 17.16
CA ARG A 58 3.53 -6.84 17.98
C ARG A 58 2.21 -7.23 17.32
N PHE A 59 2.01 -8.52 17.07
CA PHE A 59 0.91 -8.97 16.22
C PHE A 59 0.09 -10.15 16.76
N CYS A 60 0.28 -10.48 18.04
CA CYS A 60 -0.68 -11.29 18.77
C CYS A 60 -0.97 -10.68 20.15
N TYR A 61 -2.21 -10.80 20.60
CA TYR A 61 -2.64 -10.37 21.94
C TYR A 61 -2.31 -11.45 22.97
N ASN A 62 -1.87 -11.06 24.17
CA ASN A 62 -1.47 -11.90 25.32
C ASN A 62 -0.21 -12.76 25.16
N GLU A 63 0.21 -13.04 23.94
CA GLU A 63 1.48 -13.68 23.60
C GLU A 63 2.45 -12.64 23.02
N SER A 64 3.74 -12.81 23.25
CA SER A 64 4.78 -11.94 22.73
C SER A 64 5.17 -12.35 21.31
N CYS A 65 4.31 -12.11 20.31
CA CYS A 65 4.67 -12.36 18.90
C CYS A 65 5.44 -11.19 18.33
N PHE A 66 6.69 -11.45 17.97
CA PHE A 66 7.62 -10.47 17.42
C PHE A 66 8.35 -11.03 16.21
N TYR A 67 8.81 -10.14 15.34
CA TYR A 67 9.77 -10.52 14.32
C TYR A 67 11.20 -10.55 14.87
N ARG A 68 11.97 -11.53 14.40
CA ARG A 68 13.41 -11.67 14.63
C ARG A 68 14.13 -11.82 13.30
N ASN A 69 15.41 -11.46 13.28
CA ASN A 69 16.27 -11.61 12.11
C ASN A 69 15.65 -11.01 10.84
N VAL A 70 15.04 -9.83 10.95
CA VAL A 70 14.36 -9.17 9.83
C VAL A 70 15.40 -8.73 8.79
N THR A 71 15.29 -9.27 7.58
CA THR A 71 16.19 -8.98 6.46
C THR A 71 15.39 -8.46 5.27
N SER A 72 16.05 -7.74 4.37
CA SER A 72 15.47 -7.23 3.14
C SER A 72 16.33 -7.57 1.93
N LYS A 73 15.69 -7.76 0.79
CA LYS A 73 16.32 -7.84 -0.52
C LYS A 73 15.58 -6.91 -1.47
N ILE A 74 16.28 -5.95 -2.06
CA ILE A 74 15.72 -5.01 -3.04
C ILE A 74 16.39 -5.29 -4.40
N VAL A 75 15.58 -5.43 -5.43
CA VAL A 75 16.02 -5.67 -6.81
C VAL A 75 15.63 -4.46 -7.66
N PRO A 76 16.60 -3.80 -8.32
CA PRO A 76 16.31 -2.66 -9.19
C PRO A 76 15.62 -3.09 -10.50
N PRO A 77 15.01 -2.12 -11.22
CA PRO A 77 14.43 -2.36 -12.53
C PRO A 77 15.44 -3.00 -13.50
N SER A 78 14.92 -3.83 -14.38
CA SER A 78 15.67 -4.54 -15.42
C SER A 78 14.87 -4.58 -16.71
N ASN A 79 15.48 -5.09 -17.79
CA ASN A 79 14.80 -5.23 -19.08
C ASN A 79 13.55 -6.13 -19.02
N THR A 80 13.46 -7.02 -18.03
CA THR A 80 12.33 -7.95 -17.85
C THR A 80 11.32 -7.48 -16.80
N ASN A 81 11.67 -6.50 -15.97
CA ASN A 81 10.76 -5.92 -14.97
C ASN A 81 11.05 -4.41 -14.82
N PRO A 82 10.13 -3.52 -15.23
CA PRO A 82 10.36 -2.08 -15.18
C PRO A 82 10.28 -1.49 -13.78
N HIS A 83 9.90 -2.27 -12.76
CA HIS A 83 9.71 -1.80 -11.39
C HIS A 83 10.81 -2.31 -10.45
N TYR A 84 11.10 -1.56 -9.39
CA TYR A 84 11.79 -2.16 -8.25
C TYR A 84 10.89 -3.21 -7.62
N THR A 85 11.47 -4.32 -7.21
CA THR A 85 10.79 -5.31 -6.37
C THR A 85 11.59 -5.53 -5.11
N ALA A 86 10.92 -5.91 -4.03
CA ALA A 86 11.60 -6.18 -2.79
C ALA A 86 10.92 -7.27 -1.98
N GLU A 87 11.67 -7.85 -1.07
CA GLU A 87 11.23 -8.89 -0.15
C GLU A 87 11.70 -8.54 1.25
N ILE A 88 10.84 -8.74 2.25
CA ILE A 88 11.20 -8.74 3.66
C ILE A 88 10.98 -10.15 4.20
N SER A 89 12.04 -10.75 4.74
CA SER A 89 11.99 -12.07 5.38
C SER A 89 12.30 -11.93 6.86
N ALA A 90 11.57 -12.67 7.70
CA ALA A 90 11.74 -12.65 9.14
C ALA A 90 11.46 -14.02 9.77
N ALA A 91 12.11 -14.29 10.90
CA ALA A 91 11.64 -15.32 11.82
C ALA A 91 10.53 -14.73 12.70
N VAL A 92 9.56 -15.55 13.08
CA VAL A 92 8.49 -15.19 14.01
C VAL A 92 8.78 -15.84 15.35
N GLU A 93 9.02 -15.03 16.37
CA GLU A 93 9.16 -15.52 17.74
C GLU A 93 7.77 -15.69 18.35
N ARG A 94 7.41 -16.94 18.64
CA ARG A 94 6.25 -17.31 19.44
C ARG A 94 6.52 -18.63 20.18
N PRO A 95 5.69 -19.02 21.16
CA PRO A 95 5.79 -20.35 21.76
C PRO A 95 5.47 -21.42 20.69
N SER A 96 6.50 -21.94 20.04
CA SER A 96 6.39 -22.97 18.99
C SER A 96 7.48 -24.03 19.15
N SER A 97 7.25 -25.18 18.53
CA SER A 97 8.21 -26.31 18.52
C SER A 97 9.21 -26.24 17.34
N SER A 98 8.97 -25.35 16.38
CA SER A 98 9.81 -25.11 15.20
C SER A 98 9.95 -23.61 14.89
N PRO A 99 11.00 -23.19 14.16
CA PRO A 99 11.12 -21.81 13.71
C PRO A 99 9.96 -21.43 12.77
N ASP A 100 9.17 -20.45 13.18
CA ASP A 100 8.14 -19.86 12.33
C ASP A 100 8.78 -18.78 11.44
N LEU A 101 8.29 -18.64 10.22
CA LEU A 101 8.87 -17.77 9.18
C LEU A 101 7.81 -16.87 8.58
N ALA A 102 8.23 -15.70 8.08
CA ALA A 102 7.38 -14.77 7.37
C ALA A 102 8.14 -14.13 6.20
N ASP A 103 7.52 -14.13 5.02
CA ASP A 103 8.04 -13.51 3.80
C ASP A 103 6.99 -12.54 3.23
N TYR A 104 7.41 -11.33 2.87
CA TYR A 104 6.54 -10.28 2.34
C TYR A 104 7.11 -9.70 1.06
N HIS A 105 6.29 -9.65 0.01
CA HIS A 105 6.72 -9.24 -1.31
C HIS A 105 6.14 -7.89 -1.71
N PHE A 106 7.00 -7.03 -2.24
CA PHE A 106 6.68 -5.65 -2.59
C PHE A 106 7.07 -5.32 -4.02
N VAL A 107 6.36 -4.34 -4.57
CA VAL A 107 6.72 -3.64 -5.81
C VAL A 107 6.72 -2.14 -5.58
N TYR A 108 7.62 -1.42 -6.22
CA TYR A 108 7.60 0.04 -6.25
C TYR A 108 6.89 0.52 -7.52
N ALA A 109 5.71 1.09 -7.34
CA ALA A 109 4.88 1.58 -8.44
C ALA A 109 4.09 2.83 -8.00
N ASN A 110 3.89 3.75 -8.93
CA ASN A 110 3.21 5.03 -8.68
C ASN A 110 3.87 5.82 -7.53
N ASP A 111 5.21 5.87 -7.52
CA ASP A 111 6.01 6.53 -6.48
C ASP A 111 5.78 5.98 -5.06
N LEU A 112 5.33 4.73 -4.92
CA LEU A 112 5.03 4.13 -3.61
C LEU A 112 5.43 2.65 -3.59
N TRP A 113 5.95 2.19 -2.46
CA TRP A 113 6.01 0.75 -2.19
C TRP A 113 4.62 0.18 -1.95
N GLN A 114 4.32 -0.95 -2.59
CA GLN A 114 3.05 -1.65 -2.51
C GLN A 114 3.29 -3.10 -2.10
N LEU A 115 2.64 -3.54 -1.03
CA LEU A 115 2.64 -4.92 -0.56
C LEU A 115 1.72 -5.74 -1.47
N LEU A 116 2.30 -6.72 -2.16
CA LEU A 116 1.59 -7.58 -3.11
C LEU A 116 0.99 -8.80 -2.41
N LYS A 117 1.82 -9.48 -1.64
CA LYS A 117 1.50 -10.73 -0.97
C LYS A 117 2.43 -10.97 0.20
N GLY A 118 2.06 -11.93 1.04
CA GLY A 118 2.93 -12.44 2.06
C GLY A 118 2.55 -13.84 2.47
N GLU A 119 3.50 -14.52 3.08
CA GLU A 119 3.39 -15.88 3.53
C GLU A 119 3.91 -15.95 4.97
N GLU A 120 3.17 -16.61 5.86
CA GLU A 120 3.65 -16.91 7.21
C GLU A 120 3.53 -18.41 7.46
N PHE A 121 4.62 -19.06 7.83
CA PHE A 121 4.69 -20.49 8.08
C PHE A 121 4.87 -20.72 9.56
N THR A 122 3.97 -21.50 10.15
CA THR A 122 4.01 -21.80 11.57
C THR A 122 3.85 -23.28 11.84
N ASP A 123 4.21 -23.72 13.04
CA ASP A 123 4.04 -25.11 13.46
C ASP A 123 2.60 -25.65 13.41
N VAL A 124 1.60 -24.77 13.37
CA VAL A 124 0.17 -25.13 13.40
C VAL A 124 -0.61 -24.72 12.15
N ALA A 125 -0.05 -23.85 11.31
CA ALA A 125 -0.71 -23.34 10.11
C ALA A 125 0.22 -22.62 9.14
N ASP A 126 -0.13 -22.69 7.86
CA ASP A 126 0.43 -21.89 6.78
C ASP A 126 -0.57 -20.80 6.40
N TYR A 127 -0.10 -19.55 6.38
CA TYR A 127 -0.88 -18.37 6.04
C TYR A 127 -0.40 -17.84 4.70
N VAL A 128 -1.34 -17.56 3.80
CA VAL A 128 -1.07 -16.94 2.49
C VAL A 128 -1.96 -15.72 2.36
N PHE A 129 -1.35 -14.58 2.03
CA PHE A 129 -2.02 -13.30 1.88
C PHE A 129 -1.79 -12.75 0.48
N VAL A 130 -2.84 -12.18 -0.12
CA VAL A 130 -2.75 -11.45 -1.40
C VAL A 130 -3.62 -10.20 -1.29
N GLY A 131 -2.99 -9.03 -1.25
CA GLY A 131 -3.69 -7.78 -0.97
C GLY A 131 -4.43 -7.84 0.37
N ASP A 132 -5.76 -7.68 0.31
CA ASP A 132 -6.68 -7.72 1.46
C ASP A 132 -7.32 -9.10 1.68
N HIS A 133 -6.91 -10.13 0.94
CA HIS A 133 -7.42 -11.50 1.07
C HIS A 133 -6.41 -12.41 1.76
N TYR A 134 -6.92 -13.43 2.43
CA TYR A 134 -6.10 -14.47 3.06
C TYR A 134 -6.66 -15.87 2.86
N GLU A 135 -5.76 -16.85 2.90
CA GLU A 135 -6.04 -18.27 3.03
C GLU A 135 -5.16 -18.86 4.13
N ILE A 136 -5.75 -19.64 5.04
CA ILE A 136 -5.06 -20.27 6.16
C ILE A 136 -5.29 -21.77 6.10
N TYR A 137 -4.20 -22.52 6.06
CA TYR A 137 -4.16 -23.98 6.03
C TYR A 137 -3.67 -24.46 7.39
N SER A 138 -4.56 -24.97 8.24
CA SER A 138 -4.16 -25.50 9.54
C SER A 138 -3.73 -26.96 9.45
N VAL A 139 -2.69 -27.34 10.17
CA VAL A 139 -2.29 -28.76 10.30
C VAL A 139 -3.28 -29.59 11.11
N HIS A 140 -4.19 -28.94 11.85
CA HIS A 140 -5.19 -29.58 12.69
C HIS A 140 -6.58 -29.69 12.05
N ASN A 141 -6.80 -29.11 10.87
CA ASN A 141 -8.08 -29.10 10.19
C ASN A 141 -7.92 -29.36 8.70
N SER A 142 -8.80 -30.19 8.11
CA SER A 142 -8.82 -30.47 6.66
C SER A 142 -9.36 -29.31 5.82
N HIS A 143 -9.92 -28.27 6.43
CA HIS A 143 -10.52 -27.13 5.74
C HIS A 143 -9.60 -25.90 5.72
N THR A 144 -9.44 -25.31 4.53
CA THR A 144 -8.82 -23.99 4.36
C THR A 144 -9.79 -22.90 4.82
N LEU A 145 -9.36 -22.07 5.76
CA LEU A 145 -10.08 -20.86 6.13
C LEU A 145 -9.71 -19.74 5.15
N LYS A 146 -10.69 -19.05 4.59
CA LYS A 146 -10.47 -17.94 3.65
C LYS A 146 -11.29 -16.73 4.06
N GLY A 147 -10.78 -15.53 3.80
CA GLY A 147 -11.50 -14.31 4.12
C GLY A 147 -10.80 -13.03 3.70
N ASN A 148 -11.28 -11.91 4.24
CA ASN A 148 -10.76 -10.58 4.02
C ASN A 148 -10.18 -9.99 5.31
N LEU A 149 -9.11 -9.20 5.19
CA LEU A 149 -8.38 -8.61 6.32
C LEU A 149 -9.19 -7.58 7.10
N GLU A 150 -10.12 -6.85 6.47
CA GLU A 150 -10.94 -5.85 7.17
C GLU A 150 -11.85 -6.55 8.20
N LYS A 151 -12.50 -7.63 7.78
CA LYS A 151 -13.33 -8.45 8.66
C LYS A 151 -12.49 -9.12 9.75
N ALA A 152 -11.32 -9.66 9.37
CA ALA A 152 -10.41 -10.28 10.34
C ALA A 152 -9.92 -9.30 11.42
N LYS A 153 -9.71 -8.03 11.05
CA LYS A 153 -9.34 -6.95 11.96
C LYS A 153 -10.46 -6.63 12.94
N GLU A 154 -11.71 -6.60 12.48
CA GLU A 154 -12.89 -6.37 13.35
C GLU A 154 -13.11 -7.52 14.33
N GLU A 155 -12.95 -8.76 13.85
CA GLU A 155 -13.20 -9.97 14.64
C GLU A 155 -12.01 -10.37 15.53
N GLY A 156 -10.82 -9.80 15.29
CA GLY A 156 -9.58 -10.14 15.99
C GLY A 156 -9.12 -11.59 15.77
N GLY A 157 -9.60 -12.23 14.70
CA GLY A 157 -9.52 -13.68 14.51
C GLY A 157 -8.19 -14.21 13.95
N ILE A 158 -7.29 -13.33 13.51
CA ILE A 158 -6.03 -13.74 12.86
C ILE A 158 -4.84 -13.22 13.66
N LYS A 159 -4.02 -14.14 14.16
CA LYS A 159 -2.72 -13.87 14.78
C LYS A 159 -1.62 -13.86 13.71
N SER A 160 -1.57 -12.81 12.91
CA SER A 160 -0.62 -12.68 11.79
C SER A 160 0.04 -11.31 11.81
N GLY A 161 1.32 -11.28 11.43
CA GLY A 161 2.09 -10.06 11.28
C GLY A 161 1.78 -9.29 9.99
N TYR A 162 1.22 -9.94 8.96
CA TYR A 162 0.69 -9.31 7.75
C TYR A 162 -0.38 -8.27 8.08
N LEU A 163 -1.28 -8.56 9.04
CA LEU A 163 -2.39 -7.67 9.37
C LEU A 163 -1.94 -6.27 9.86
N PRO A 164 -1.06 -6.16 10.87
CA PRO A 164 -0.51 -4.86 11.27
C PRO A 164 0.47 -4.27 10.26
N LEU A 165 1.21 -5.09 9.48
CA LEU A 165 1.99 -4.56 8.35
C LEU A 165 1.08 -3.82 7.36
N TYR A 166 -0.03 -4.45 6.96
CA TYR A 166 -0.98 -3.95 5.97
C TYR A 166 -1.71 -2.67 6.43
N TYR A 167 -2.09 -2.58 7.70
CA TYR A 167 -2.90 -1.46 8.22
C TYR A 167 -2.15 -0.42 9.05
N GLN A 168 -1.11 -0.80 9.79
CA GLN A 168 -0.40 0.10 10.72
C GLN A 168 0.86 0.67 10.07
N VAL A 169 1.71 -0.19 9.50
CA VAL A 169 2.95 0.26 8.84
C VAL A 169 2.63 0.88 7.48
N LEU A 170 1.73 0.23 6.75
CA LEU A 170 1.22 0.65 5.46
C LEU A 170 -0.20 1.23 5.60
N ASP A 171 -0.65 1.93 4.58
CA ASP A 171 -2.03 2.32 4.38
C ASP A 171 -2.69 1.35 3.40
N ARG A 172 -3.29 0.29 3.95
CA ARG A 172 -3.94 -0.78 3.18
C ARG A 172 -3.00 -1.37 2.11
N GLY A 173 -1.79 -1.72 2.54
CA GLY A 173 -0.75 -2.28 1.67
C GLY A 173 0.05 -1.25 0.87
N ILE A 174 -0.26 0.04 0.95
CA ILE A 174 0.46 1.12 0.27
C ILE A 174 1.36 1.88 1.26
N GLU A 175 2.56 2.25 0.83
CA GLU A 175 3.48 3.04 1.65
C GLU A 175 2.88 4.36 2.15
N ARG A 176 3.23 4.74 3.39
CA ARG A 176 2.91 6.04 3.99
C ARG A 176 4.07 7.02 3.81
N ILE A 177 3.88 8.11 3.06
CA ILE A 177 4.95 9.11 2.80
C ILE A 177 5.22 10.05 4.01
N LYS A 178 4.28 10.21 4.96
CA LYS A 178 4.40 11.00 6.22
C LYS A 178 3.31 10.53 7.22
N ALA A 179 3.42 10.57 8.55
CA ALA A 179 4.49 10.73 9.54
C ALA A 179 4.04 10.00 10.81
N ASP A 180 4.95 9.26 11.44
CA ASP A 180 5.00 8.93 12.88
C ASP A 180 6.48 8.79 13.23
#